data_AF-A0A7W6AQD7-F1
#
_entry.id   AF-A0A7W6AQD7-F1
#
_cell.length_a   1.000
_cell.length_b   1.000
_cell.length_c   1.000
_cell.angle_alpha   90.00
_cell.angle_beta   90.00
_cell.angle_gamma   90.00
#
_symmetry.space_group_name_H-M   'P 1'
#
loop_
_entity.id
_entity.type
_entity.pdbx_description
1 polymer ?
#
loop_
_entity_poly.entity_id
_entity_poly.type
_entity_poly.pdbx_seq_one_letter_code
_entity_poly.pdbx_strand_id
1 'polypeptide(L)'
;MKRPLPSVLGVKLSSDLRGRIAKAAAAEGVSDSAWLRLRALDALGLESAVDAASGPRPRIPPEEQAVLAGALRDLGALYEPLSRSTVNADEIKAGLDRIRGAVMPIVIGLNARSA
;
A
#
# COMPACT_ATOMS: atom_id res chain seq x y z
N MET A 1 12.69 6.57 14.20
CA MET A 1 11.46 5.79 13.97
C MET A 1 10.35 6.33 14.85
N LYS A 2 9.16 6.59 14.30
CA LYS A 2 7.97 6.93 15.12
C LYS A 2 7.32 5.62 15.56
N ARG A 3 7.22 5.42 16.86
CA ARG A 3 6.66 4.21 17.47
C ARG A 3 5.16 4.09 17.15
N PRO A 4 4.63 2.90 16.81
CA PRO A 4 3.20 2.73 16.54
C PRO A 4 2.35 3.12 17.75
N LEU A 5 1.15 3.66 17.49
CA LEU A 5 0.21 4.04 18.54
C LEU A 5 -0.31 2.80 19.28
N PRO A 6 -0.53 2.86 20.60
CA PRO A 6 -0.78 1.68 21.44
C PRO A 6 -2.22 1.14 21.37
N SER A 7 -3.17 1.90 20.80
CA SER A 7 -4.59 1.54 20.76
C SER A 7 -5.21 1.74 19.38
N VAL A 8 -6.26 0.95 19.09
CA VAL A 8 -6.99 0.96 17.81
C VAL A 8 -8.47 1.25 18.07
N LEU A 9 -9.04 2.16 17.29
CA LEU A 9 -10.49 2.40 17.23
C LEU A 9 -11.08 1.72 15.99
N GLY A 10 -11.83 0.63 16.19
CA GLY A 10 -12.49 -0.09 15.10
C GLY A 10 -13.82 0.56 14.70
N VAL A 11 -13.87 1.21 13.54
CA VAL A 11 -15.09 1.87 13.03
C VAL A 11 -15.55 1.21 11.73
N LYS A 12 -16.81 0.82 11.64
CA LYS A 12 -17.44 0.39 10.38
C LYS A 12 -18.00 1.61 9.64
N LEU A 13 -17.72 1.72 8.35
CA LEU A 13 -18.12 2.85 7.50
C LEU A 13 -18.91 2.34 6.29
N SER A 14 -19.86 3.15 5.82
CA SER A 14 -20.43 2.95 4.49
C SER A 14 -19.38 3.22 3.41
N SER A 15 -19.57 2.66 2.21
CA SER A 15 -18.66 2.87 1.08
C SER A 15 -18.55 4.35 0.68
N ASP A 16 -19.67 5.09 0.69
CA ASP A 16 -19.69 6.53 0.38
C ASP A 16 -18.86 7.35 1.37
N LEU A 17 -19.09 7.14 2.68
CA LEU A 17 -18.35 7.85 3.72
C LEU A 17 -16.85 7.55 3.65
N ARG A 18 -16.49 6.28 3.44
CA ARG A 18 -15.08 5.88 3.25
C ARG A 18 -14.44 6.59 2.07
N GLY A 19 -15.16 6.70 0.93
CA GLY A 19 -14.68 7.41 -0.26
C GLY A 19 -14.43 8.90 -0.01
N ARG A 20 -15.33 9.55 0.73
CA ARG A 20 -15.19 10.97 1.10
C ARG A 20 -14.00 11.21 2.02
N ILE A 21 -13.79 10.34 3.01
CA ILE A 21 -12.62 10.40 3.92
C ILE A 21 -11.32 10.25 3.12
N ALA A 22 -11.24 9.26 2.23
CA ALA A 22 -10.04 9.05 1.42
C ALA A 22 -9.71 10.27 0.53
N LYS A 23 -10.73 10.93 -0.03
CA LYS A 23 -10.55 12.16 -0.82
C LYS A 23 -10.04 13.33 0.03
N ALA A 24 -10.60 13.52 1.22
CA ALA A 24 -10.18 14.59 2.13
C ALA A 24 -8.75 14.36 2.66
N ALA A 25 -8.45 13.14 3.10
CA ALA A 25 -7.12 12.75 3.55
C ALA A 25 -6.07 12.95 2.45
N ALA A 26 -6.38 12.59 1.20
CA ALA A 26 -5.50 12.79 0.07
C ALA A 26 -5.24 14.28 -0.23
N ALA A 27 -6.25 15.14 -0.11
CA ALA A 27 -6.09 16.59 -0.29
C ALA A 27 -5.15 17.22 0.76
N GLU A 28 -5.11 16.64 1.96
CA GLU A 28 -4.23 17.06 3.06
C GLU A 28 -2.90 16.28 3.13
N GLY A 29 -2.65 15.36 2.18
CA GLY A 29 -1.40 14.59 2.12
C GLY A 29 -1.21 13.55 3.23
N VAL A 30 -2.27 13.18 3.95
CA VAL A 30 -2.25 12.26 5.09
C VAL A 30 -2.98 10.95 4.79
N SER A 31 -2.84 9.94 5.65
CA SER A 31 -3.64 8.71 5.57
C SER A 31 -5.06 8.93 6.11
N ASP A 32 -6.02 8.08 5.71
CA ASP A 32 -7.42 8.13 6.16
C ASP A 32 -7.52 8.13 7.70
N SER A 33 -6.76 7.24 8.38
CA SER A 33 -6.75 7.14 9.83
C SER A 33 -6.10 8.34 10.51
N ALA A 34 -5.06 8.92 9.90
CA ALA A 34 -4.45 10.16 10.37
C ALA A 34 -5.43 11.33 10.27
N TRP A 35 -6.10 11.46 9.14
CA TRP A 35 -7.10 12.49 8.90
C TRP A 35 -8.24 12.42 9.92
N LEU A 36 -8.80 11.23 10.15
CA LEU A 36 -9.85 11.03 11.16
C LEU A 36 -9.38 11.37 12.57
N ARG A 37 -8.12 11.05 12.91
CA ARG A 37 -7.55 11.36 14.21
C ARG A 37 -7.42 12.86 14.44
N LEU A 38 -6.94 13.61 13.45
CA LEU A 38 -6.88 15.07 13.50
C LEU A 38 -8.26 15.68 13.70
N ARG A 39 -9.28 15.18 12.98
CA ARG A 39 -10.66 15.64 13.15
C ARG A 39 -11.24 15.33 14.53
N ALA A 40 -10.86 14.20 15.13
CA ALA A 40 -11.26 13.87 16.49
C ALA A 40 -10.60 14.80 17.52
N LEU A 41 -9.32 15.15 17.35
CA LEU A 41 -8.63 16.14 18.20
C LEU A 41 -9.31 17.51 18.11
N ASP A 42 -9.55 17.99 16.89
CA ASP A 42 -10.23 19.27 16.64
C ASP A 42 -11.61 19.31 17.32
N ALA A 43 -12.41 18.26 17.14
CA ALA A 43 -13.76 18.18 17.68
C ALA A 43 -13.80 18.10 19.22
N LEU A 44 -12.76 17.55 19.84
CA LEU A 44 -12.62 17.44 21.29
C LEU A 44 -11.86 18.62 21.92
N GLY A 45 -11.32 19.55 21.10
CA GLY A 45 -10.50 20.66 21.58
C GLY A 45 -9.20 20.21 22.23
N LEU A 46 -8.60 19.10 21.76
CA LEU A 46 -7.40 18.51 22.34
C LEU A 46 -6.17 18.77 21.47
N GLU A 47 -5.06 19.11 22.11
CA GLU A 47 -3.74 19.08 21.49
C GLU A 47 -2.99 17.81 21.88
N SER A 48 -2.50 17.06 20.90
CA SER A 48 -1.68 15.87 21.15
C SER A 48 -0.58 15.77 20.10
N ALA A 49 0.67 15.96 20.52
CA ALA A 49 1.82 15.84 19.63
C ALA A 49 1.96 14.41 19.06
N VAL A 50 1.54 13.40 19.81
CA VAL A 50 1.61 11.98 19.41
C VAL A 50 0.59 11.67 18.33
N ASP A 51 -0.62 12.22 18.45
CA ASP A 51 -1.71 12.00 17.51
C ASP A 51 -1.58 12.91 16.26
N ALA A 52 -1.09 14.14 16.45
CA ALA A 52 -0.75 15.07 15.38
C ALA A 52 0.46 14.61 14.55
N ALA A 53 1.33 13.78 15.12
CA ALA A 53 2.48 13.17 14.46
C ALA A 53 2.08 12.07 13.45
N SER A 54 1.12 12.36 12.57
CA SER A 54 0.70 11.44 11.53
C SER A 54 1.68 11.40 10.37
N GLY A 55 2.16 10.21 10.03
CA GLY A 55 3.06 10.00 8.88
C GLY A 55 2.31 10.12 7.55
N PRO A 56 3.01 10.52 6.47
CA PRO A 56 2.44 10.52 5.14
C PRO A 56 2.01 9.11 4.74
N ARG A 57 1.00 9.01 3.88
CA ARG A 57 0.60 7.74 3.27
C ARG A 57 1.84 7.12 2.59
N PRO A 58 2.21 5.85 2.88
CA PRO A 58 3.26 5.18 2.12
C PRO A 58 2.85 5.17 0.66
N ARG A 59 3.50 5.97 -0.16
CA ARG A 59 3.23 6.08 -1.59
C ARG A 59 4.30 5.28 -2.30
N ILE A 60 3.89 4.24 -3.03
CA ILE A 60 4.77 3.59 -4.00
C ILE A 60 5.07 4.65 -5.07
N PRO A 61 6.33 5.05 -5.28
CA PRO A 61 6.69 5.98 -6.33
C PRO A 61 6.20 5.55 -7.72
N PRO A 62 5.88 6.47 -8.65
CA PRO A 62 5.35 6.12 -9.97
C PRO A 62 6.23 5.12 -10.75
N GLU A 63 7.54 5.20 -10.61
CA GLU A 63 8.51 4.28 -11.20
C GLU A 63 8.38 2.87 -10.62
N GLU A 64 8.22 2.73 -9.30
CA GLU A 64 7.97 1.45 -8.65
C GLU A 64 6.59 0.89 -9.06
N GLN A 65 5.58 1.75 -9.24
CA GLN A 65 4.26 1.32 -9.75
C GLN A 65 4.33 0.77 -11.17
N ALA A 66 5.12 1.40 -12.05
CA ALA A 66 5.32 0.91 -13.42
C ALA A 66 6.01 -0.46 -13.44
N VAL A 67 7.01 -0.68 -12.56
CA VAL A 67 7.67 -1.98 -12.38
C VAL A 67 6.67 -3.04 -11.91
N LEU A 68 5.84 -2.73 -10.91
CA LEU A 68 4.81 -3.67 -10.42
C LEU A 68 3.79 -4.00 -11.51
N ALA A 69 3.34 -3.01 -12.30
CA ALA A 69 2.41 -3.23 -13.39
C ALA A 69 3.02 -4.13 -14.50
N GLY A 70 4.30 -3.93 -14.81
CA GLY A 70 5.05 -4.81 -15.72
C GLY A 70 5.12 -6.25 -15.20
N ALA A 71 5.49 -6.41 -13.92
CA ALA A 71 5.59 -7.71 -13.27
C ALA A 71 4.25 -8.48 -13.27
N LEU A 72 3.11 -7.78 -13.09
CA LEU A 72 1.78 -8.40 -13.18
C LEU A 72 1.41 -8.83 -14.60
N ARG A 73 1.83 -8.05 -15.62
CA ARG A 73 1.64 -8.43 -17.02
C ARG A 73 2.46 -9.67 -17.38
N ASP A 74 3.72 -9.69 -16.95
CA ASP A 74 4.62 -10.82 -17.15
C ASP A 74 4.07 -12.08 -16.44
N LEU A 75 3.53 -11.93 -15.23
CA LEU A 75 2.85 -13.00 -14.52
C LEU A 75 1.66 -13.54 -15.32
N GLY A 76 0.83 -12.66 -15.88
CA GLY A 76 -0.29 -13.04 -16.75
C GLY A 76 0.16 -13.84 -17.97
N ALA A 77 1.26 -13.43 -18.61
CA ALA A 77 1.84 -14.12 -19.76
C ALA A 77 2.39 -15.53 -19.40
N LEU A 78 2.79 -15.77 -18.14
CA LEU A 78 3.21 -17.09 -17.67
C LEU A 78 2.04 -18.07 -17.46
N TYR A 79 0.80 -17.57 -17.33
CA TYR A 79 -0.38 -18.44 -17.28
C TYR A 79 -0.78 -18.99 -18.65
N GLU A 80 -0.45 -18.30 -19.74
CA GLU A 80 -0.86 -18.68 -21.08
C GLU A 80 -0.27 -20.01 -21.57
N PRO A 81 1.02 -20.34 -21.32
CA PRO A 81 1.59 -21.65 -21.59
C PRO A 81 0.92 -22.81 -20.85
N LEU A 82 0.33 -22.59 -19.66
CA LEU A 82 -0.30 -23.65 -18.85
C LEU A 82 -1.52 -24.30 -19.54
N SER A 83 -2.05 -23.67 -20.59
CA SER A 83 -3.10 -24.23 -21.44
C SER A 83 -2.58 -25.18 -22.55
N ARG A 84 -1.25 -25.31 -22.71
CA ARG A 84 -0.62 -26.15 -23.73
C ARG A 84 -0.24 -27.51 -23.16
N SER A 85 -0.28 -28.54 -24.00
CA SER A 85 0.00 -29.94 -23.65
C SER A 85 1.46 -30.22 -23.24
N THR A 86 2.38 -29.29 -23.51
CA THR A 86 3.77 -29.33 -23.04
C THR A 86 4.17 -27.95 -22.53
N VAL A 87 4.34 -27.84 -21.21
CA VAL A 87 4.83 -26.63 -20.54
C VAL A 87 6.30 -26.86 -20.20
N ASN A 88 7.17 -25.97 -20.65
CA ASN A 88 8.57 -26.00 -20.25
C ASN A 88 8.72 -25.40 -18.83
N ALA A 89 8.90 -26.27 -17.83
CA ALA A 89 8.99 -25.87 -16.42
C ALA A 89 10.16 -24.90 -16.16
N ASP A 90 11.26 -25.01 -16.91
CA ASP A 90 12.43 -24.14 -16.76
C ASP A 90 12.14 -22.72 -17.24
N GLU A 91 11.36 -22.56 -18.32
CA GLU A 91 10.92 -21.24 -18.79
C GLU A 91 9.97 -20.56 -17.79
N ILE A 92 9.05 -21.33 -17.20
CA ILE A 92 8.14 -20.80 -16.17
C ILE A 92 8.94 -20.36 -14.94
N LYS A 93 9.88 -21.20 -14.48
CA LYS A 93 10.74 -20.87 -13.34
C LYS A 93 11.56 -19.61 -13.59
N ALA A 94 12.19 -19.50 -14.77
CA ALA A 94 12.95 -18.31 -15.15
C ALA A 94 12.08 -17.04 -15.20
N GLY A 95 10.83 -17.16 -15.66
CA GLY A 95 9.85 -16.07 -15.61
C GLY A 95 9.51 -15.63 -14.20
N LEU A 96 9.22 -16.59 -13.31
CA LEU A 96 8.93 -16.32 -11.91
C LEU A 96 10.13 -15.68 -11.17
N ASP A 97 11.36 -16.11 -11.48
CA ASP A 97 12.57 -15.53 -10.90
C ASP A 97 12.77 -14.06 -11.31
N ARG A 98 12.45 -13.71 -12.56
CA ARG A 98 12.47 -12.31 -13.03
C ARG A 98 11.43 -11.45 -12.30
N ILE A 99 10.19 -11.95 -12.19
CA ILE A 99 9.11 -11.26 -11.46
C ILE A 99 9.51 -11.06 -10.00
N ARG A 100 10.03 -12.11 -9.35
CA ARG A 100 10.53 -12.05 -7.98
C ARG A 100 11.63 -11.00 -7.83
N GLY A 101 12.61 -10.98 -8.74
CA GLY A 101 13.70 -10.01 -8.73
C GLY A 101 13.22 -8.56 -8.83
N ALA A 102 12.17 -8.29 -9.60
CA ALA A 102 11.60 -6.97 -9.76
C ALA A 102 10.73 -6.53 -8.56
N VAL A 103 9.93 -7.44 -7.99
CA VAL A 103 8.93 -7.13 -6.95
C VAL A 103 9.54 -7.07 -5.54
N MET A 104 10.46 -7.98 -5.22
CA MET A 104 11.00 -8.11 -3.86
C MET A 104 11.65 -6.84 -3.30
N PRO A 105 12.48 -6.08 -4.05
CA PRO A 105 13.08 -4.84 -3.55
C PRO A 105 12.02 -3.79 -3.16
N ILE A 106 10.94 -3.69 -3.94
CA ILE A 106 9.84 -2.75 -3.71
C ILE A 106 9.09 -3.11 -2.42
N VAL A 107 8.75 -4.40 -2.25
CA VAL A 107 8.02 -4.88 -1.05
C VAL A 107 8.85 -4.70 0.21
N ILE A 108 10.15 -5.05 0.18
CA ILE A 108 11.06 -4.84 1.30
C ILE A 108 11.19 -3.34 1.61
N GLY A 109 11.34 -2.50 0.59
CA GLY A 109 11.41 -1.05 0.73
C GLY A 109 10.16 -0.45 1.36
N LEU A 110 8.96 -0.96 1.03
CA LEU A 110 7.71 -0.51 1.66
C LEU A 110 7.64 -0.85 3.15
N ASN A 111 8.11 -2.03 3.56
CA ASN A 111 8.18 -2.39 4.98
C ASN A 111 9.17 -1.50 5.74
N ALA A 112 10.33 -1.19 5.13
CA ALA A 112 11.32 -0.29 5.74
C ALA A 112 10.82 1.17 5.83
N ARG A 113 10.03 1.64 4.86
CA ARG A 113 9.41 2.98 4.86
C ARG A 113 8.26 3.12 5.87
N SER A 114 7.70 2.00 6.31
CA SER A 114 6.57 1.95 7.24
C SER A 114 7.00 1.69 8.69
N ALA A 115 8.29 1.47 8.95
CA ALA A 115 8.90 1.20 10.26
C ALA A 115 9.58 2.44 10.85
#